data_AF-A0A3P8LBF6-F1
#
_entry.id   AF-A0A3P8LBF6-F1
#
_cell.length_a   1.000
_cell.length_b   1.000
_cell.length_c   1.000
_cell.angle_alpha   90.00
_cell.angle_beta   90.00
_cell.angle_gamma   90.00
#
_symmetry.space_group_name_H-M   'P 1'
#
loop_
_entity.id
_entity.type
_entity.pdbx_description
1 polymer ?
#
loop_
_entity_poly.entity_id
_entity_poly.type
_entity_poly.pdbx_seq_one_letter_code
_entity_poly.pdbx_strand_id
1 'polypeptide(L)'
;MNNNLLDLNISRDKLEKWASYSTNKTLKILILFFVFLMIVSLLVPIVVMIIYNTKISIIINSIIIAFFIIFWFLLLAPICYLMITSFWTKRAIKQDDKVIFKGYKESNFWIKVQLYYANFGYKMITKKKLHFKKDEFKIFVNFFVNVKE
;
A
#
# COMPACT_ATOMS: atom_id res chain seq x y z
N MET A 1 -5.00 18.52 -20.09
CA MET A 1 -5.83 17.62 -19.27
C MET A 1 -5.61 18.05 -17.83
N ASN A 2 -6.67 18.16 -17.02
CA ASN A 2 -6.57 18.81 -15.72
C ASN A 2 -5.70 17.96 -14.77
N ASN A 3 -4.60 18.53 -14.27
CA ASN A 3 -3.67 17.84 -13.38
C ASN A 3 -4.12 17.90 -11.92
N ASN A 4 -5.21 18.61 -11.64
CA ASN A 4 -5.76 18.72 -10.30
C ASN A 4 -6.69 17.53 -10.00
N LEU A 5 -6.33 16.77 -8.96
CA LEU A 5 -7.12 15.66 -8.45
C LEU A 5 -8.48 16.12 -7.89
N LEU A 6 -8.59 17.39 -7.46
CA LEU A 6 -9.80 17.97 -6.90
C LEU A 6 -10.90 18.23 -7.94
N ASP A 7 -10.52 18.30 -9.22
CA ASP A 7 -11.47 18.50 -10.33
C ASP A 7 -12.11 17.20 -10.81
N LEU A 8 -11.75 16.07 -10.19
CA LEU A 8 -12.44 14.80 -10.37
C LEU A 8 -13.78 14.86 -9.63
N ASN A 9 -14.81 14.21 -10.18
CA ASN A 9 -16.15 14.08 -9.56
C ASN A 9 -16.13 13.10 -8.36
N ILE A 10 -15.25 13.36 -7.41
CA ILE A 10 -14.98 12.58 -6.20
C ILE A 10 -15.06 13.56 -5.03
N SER A 11 -15.76 13.16 -3.96
CA SER A 11 -15.86 13.99 -2.76
C SER A 11 -14.48 14.35 -2.20
N ARG A 12 -14.25 15.65 -1.99
CA ARG A 12 -13.02 16.22 -1.42
C ARG A 12 -12.63 15.55 -0.11
N ASP A 13 -13.59 15.32 0.78
CA ASP A 13 -13.36 14.67 2.07
C ASP A 13 -12.71 13.28 1.94
N LYS A 14 -13.07 12.52 0.89
CA LYS A 14 -12.48 11.19 0.64
C LYS A 14 -11.03 11.30 0.16
N LEU A 15 -10.76 12.25 -0.75
CA LEU A 15 -9.42 12.49 -1.28
C LEU A 15 -8.47 13.02 -0.21
N GLU A 16 -8.93 13.98 0.59
CA GLU A 16 -8.16 14.51 1.73
C GLU A 16 -7.94 13.45 2.80
N LYS A 17 -8.95 12.61 3.07
CA LYS A 17 -8.77 11.49 4.01
C LYS A 17 -7.72 10.51 3.51
N TRP A 18 -7.75 10.13 2.25
CA TRP A 18 -6.73 9.28 1.65
C TRP A 18 -5.35 9.95 1.78
N ALA A 19 -5.20 11.19 1.33
CA ALA A 19 -3.96 11.95 1.42
C ALA A 19 -3.40 12.08 2.86
N SER A 20 -4.26 12.12 3.87
CA SER A 20 -3.87 12.28 5.28
C SER A 20 -2.99 11.14 5.82
N TYR A 21 -3.10 9.93 5.26
CA TYR A 21 -2.35 8.77 5.73
C TYR A 21 -0.84 8.87 5.48
N SER A 22 -0.40 9.71 4.55
CA SER A 22 1.03 10.01 4.33
C SER A 22 1.71 10.67 5.54
N THR A 23 0.94 11.39 6.35
CA THR A 23 1.42 12.12 7.54
C THR A 23 0.99 11.51 8.86
N ASN A 24 0.27 10.39 8.83
CA ASN A 24 -0.21 9.76 10.04
C ASN A 24 0.96 9.10 10.80
N LYS A 25 1.37 9.70 11.93
CA LYS A 25 2.46 9.18 12.78
C LYS A 25 2.16 7.78 13.31
N THR A 26 0.93 7.54 13.75
CA THR A 26 0.49 6.23 14.26
C THR A 26 0.63 5.15 13.19
N LEU A 27 0.25 5.46 11.93
CA LEU A 27 0.39 4.51 10.83
C LEU A 27 1.87 4.18 10.56
N LYS A 28 2.77 5.16 10.61
CA LYS A 28 4.21 4.94 10.42
C LYS A 28 4.80 4.05 11.51
N ILE A 29 4.48 4.31 12.77
CA ILE A 29 4.91 3.51 13.91
C ILE A 29 4.40 2.08 13.77
N LEU A 30 3.12 1.93 13.39
CA LEU A 30 2.49 0.63 13.19
C LEU A 30 3.16 -0.16 12.05
N ILE A 31 3.48 0.47 10.92
CA ILE A 31 4.23 -0.18 9.84
C ILE A 31 5.62 -0.62 10.33
N LEU A 32 6.36 0.26 11.02
CA LEU A 32 7.68 -0.09 11.55
C LEU A 32 7.62 -1.27 12.53
N PHE A 33 6.63 -1.26 13.43
CA PHE A 33 6.40 -2.35 14.36
C PHE A 33 6.10 -3.67 13.64
N PHE A 34 5.22 -3.65 12.63
CA PHE A 34 4.91 -4.85 11.86
C PHE A 34 6.08 -5.34 10.99
N VAL A 35 6.89 -4.45 10.43
CA VAL A 35 8.13 -4.82 9.73
C VAL A 35 9.11 -5.48 10.68
N PHE A 36 9.26 -4.94 11.90
CA PHE A 36 10.10 -5.56 12.93
C PHE A 36 9.60 -6.95 13.31
N LEU A 37 8.30 -7.10 13.59
CA LEU A 37 7.69 -8.40 13.86
C LEU A 37 7.86 -9.39 12.71
N MET A 38 7.75 -8.92 11.46
CA MET A 38 8.00 -9.75 10.27
C MET A 38 9.43 -10.28 10.28
N ILE A 39 10.42 -9.42 10.47
CA ILE A 39 11.84 -9.82 10.54
C ILE A 39 12.06 -10.86 11.65
N VAL A 40 11.55 -10.60 12.85
CA VAL A 40 11.67 -11.54 13.98
C VAL A 40 11.01 -12.88 13.65
N SER A 41 9.81 -12.87 13.07
CA SER A 41 9.08 -14.09 12.71
C SER A 41 9.78 -14.93 11.62
N LEU A 42 10.59 -14.30 10.77
CA LEU A 42 11.40 -14.98 9.76
C LEU A 42 12.71 -15.53 10.34
N LEU A 43 13.28 -14.89 11.36
CA LEU A 43 14.53 -15.32 12.00
C LEU A 43 14.34 -16.54 12.91
N VAL A 44 13.23 -16.64 13.64
CA VAL A 44 13.00 -17.76 14.58
C VAL A 44 13.08 -19.13 13.90
N PRO A 45 12.38 -19.40 12.77
CA PRO A 45 12.46 -20.68 12.08
C PRO A 45 13.87 -20.98 11.54
N ILE A 46 14.63 -19.95 11.16
CA ILE A 46 16.03 -20.09 10.70
C ILE A 46 16.91 -20.59 11.85
N VAL A 47 16.80 -19.99 13.03
CA VAL A 47 17.55 -20.42 14.23
C VAL A 47 17.19 -21.86 14.60
N VAL A 48 15.89 -22.20 14.59
CA VAL A 48 15.42 -23.56 14.85
C VAL A 48 15.99 -24.57 13.85
N MET A 49 16.04 -24.20 12.56
CA MET A 49 16.59 -25.05 11.50
C MET A 49 18.10 -25.30 11.69
N ILE A 50 18.85 -24.31 12.19
CA ILE A 50 20.28 -24.44 12.50
C ILE A 50 20.51 -25.38 13.70
N ILE A 51 19.71 -25.23 14.77
CA ILE A 51 19.85 -26.03 15.99
C ILE A 51 19.39 -27.47 15.75
N TYR A 52 18.21 -27.64 15.14
CA TYR A 52 17.61 -28.93 14.84
C TYR A 52 17.72 -29.18 13.34
N ASN A 53 18.85 -29.72 12.89
CA ASN A 53 19.13 -29.96 11.48
C ASN A 53 18.63 -31.34 11.01
N THR A 54 17.33 -31.62 11.15
CA THR A 54 16.72 -32.86 10.65
C THR A 54 15.91 -32.58 9.38
N LYS A 55 15.80 -33.55 8.47
CA LYS A 55 15.02 -33.37 7.22
C LYS A 55 13.58 -32.95 7.50
N ILE A 56 12.98 -33.47 8.57
CA ILE A 56 11.60 -33.15 8.99
C ILE A 56 11.51 -31.71 9.52
N SER A 57 12.46 -31.26 10.34
CA SER A 57 12.45 -29.88 10.85
C SER A 57 12.65 -28.86 9.72
N ILE A 58 13.47 -29.17 8.70
CA ILE A 58 13.66 -28.30 7.54
C ILE A 58 12.33 -28.10 6.80
N ILE A 59 11.64 -29.20 6.47
CA ILE A 59 10.36 -29.14 5.74
C ILE A 59 9.31 -28.34 6.53
N ILE A 60 9.15 -28.62 7.82
CA ILE A 60 8.18 -27.92 8.67
C ILE A 60 8.50 -26.42 8.76
N ASN A 61 9.76 -26.06 8.99
CA ASN A 61 10.16 -24.66 9.07
C ASN A 61 10.00 -23.92 7.73
N SER A 62 10.27 -24.56 6.59
CA SER A 62 10.03 -23.97 5.27
C SER A 62 8.55 -23.64 5.05
N ILE A 63 7.63 -24.53 5.45
CA ILE A 63 6.18 -24.29 5.37
C ILE A 63 5.78 -23.11 6.27
N ILE A 64 6.31 -23.07 7.50
CA ILE A 64 6.05 -21.98 8.46
C ILE A 64 6.54 -20.63 7.91
N ILE A 65 7.75 -20.57 7.34
CA ILE A 65 8.30 -19.37 6.72
C ILE A 65 7.42 -18.92 5.55
N ALA A 66 7.04 -19.83 4.65
CA ALA A 66 6.19 -19.51 3.51
C ALA A 66 4.84 -18.95 3.95
N PHE A 67 4.23 -19.54 4.99
CA PHE A 67 3.00 -19.05 5.59
C PHE A 67 3.16 -17.64 6.15
N PHE A 68 4.22 -17.37 6.92
CA PHE A 68 4.48 -16.03 7.43
C PHE A 68 4.69 -15.01 6.31
N ILE A 69 5.45 -15.34 5.26
CA ILE A 69 5.65 -14.44 4.12
C ILE A 69 4.31 -14.07 3.47
N ILE A 70 3.45 -15.05 3.19
CA ILE A 70 2.14 -14.80 2.58
C ILE A 70 1.26 -13.97 3.51
N PHE A 71 1.20 -14.32 4.79
CA PHE A 71 0.42 -13.60 5.78
C PHE A 71 0.86 -12.13 5.89
N TRP A 72 2.17 -11.89 5.99
CA TRP A 72 2.73 -10.55 6.04
C TRP A 72 2.50 -9.77 4.76
N PHE A 73 2.58 -10.42 3.59
CA PHE A 73 2.26 -9.77 2.32
C PHE A 73 0.80 -9.32 2.26
N LEU A 74 -0.15 -10.15 2.73
CA LEU A 74 -1.56 -9.81 2.77
C LEU A 74 -1.90 -8.68 3.74
N LEU A 75 -1.16 -8.54 4.84
CA LEU A 75 -1.46 -7.55 5.89
C LEU A 75 -0.66 -6.25 5.72
N LEU A 76 0.64 -6.35 5.47
CA LEU A 76 1.56 -5.22 5.43
C LEU A 76 1.54 -4.49 4.09
N ALA A 77 1.49 -5.22 2.96
CA ALA A 77 1.55 -4.61 1.64
C ALA A 77 0.41 -3.60 1.39
N PRO A 78 -0.86 -3.88 1.73
CA PRO A 78 -1.95 -2.91 1.59
C PRO A 78 -1.70 -1.60 2.36
N ILE A 79 -1.12 -1.69 3.56
CA ILE A 79 -0.86 -0.55 4.43
C ILE A 79 0.32 0.27 3.89
N CYS A 80 1.39 -0.40 3.47
CA CYS A 80 2.54 0.25 2.84
C CYS A 80 2.15 0.98 1.55
N TYR A 81 1.39 0.32 0.66
CA TYR A 81 0.91 0.96 -0.56
C TYR A 81 -0.08 2.07 -0.30
N LEU A 82 -0.93 1.96 0.74
CA LEU A 82 -1.77 3.07 1.18
C LEU A 82 -0.89 4.28 1.54
N MET A 83 0.16 4.12 2.34
CA MET A 83 1.02 5.23 2.73
C MET A 83 1.71 5.88 1.51
N ILE A 84 2.22 5.07 0.59
CA ILE A 84 2.88 5.54 -0.65
C ILE A 84 1.88 6.31 -1.52
N THR A 85 0.74 5.70 -1.87
CA THR A 85 -0.28 6.33 -2.71
C THR A 85 -0.91 7.55 -2.04
N SER A 86 -0.99 7.58 -0.72
CA SER A 86 -1.43 8.76 0.05
C SER A 86 -0.45 9.92 -0.08
N PHE A 87 0.85 9.65 -0.12
CA PHE A 87 1.87 10.67 -0.34
C PHE A 87 1.72 11.29 -1.74
N TRP A 88 1.54 10.46 -2.77
CA TRP A 88 1.29 10.93 -4.13
C TRP A 88 -0.01 11.72 -4.24
N THR A 89 -1.09 11.23 -3.62
CA THR A 89 -2.38 11.94 -3.55
C THR A 89 -2.23 13.30 -2.88
N LYS A 90 -1.51 13.37 -1.75
CA LYS A 90 -1.26 14.63 -1.05
C LYS A 90 -0.48 15.62 -1.91
N ARG A 91 0.48 15.13 -2.71
CA ARG A 91 1.25 15.94 -3.65
C ARG A 91 0.36 16.44 -4.79
N ALA A 92 -0.48 15.56 -5.35
CA ALA A 92 -1.43 15.86 -6.42
C ALA A 92 -2.52 16.89 -6.04
N ILE A 93 -2.81 17.05 -4.75
CA ILE A 93 -3.76 18.05 -4.22
C ILE A 93 -3.09 19.40 -3.92
N LYS A 94 -1.78 19.39 -3.61
CA LYS A 94 -1.06 20.57 -3.11
C LYS A 94 -0.13 21.21 -4.14
N GLN A 95 0.18 20.50 -5.22
CA GLN A 95 1.20 20.87 -6.21
C GLN A 95 0.73 20.43 -7.60
N ASP A 96 -0.38 21.01 -8.05
CA ASP A 96 -1.07 20.66 -9.29
C ASP A 96 -0.18 20.86 -10.54
N ASP A 97 0.83 21.74 -10.42
CA ASP A 97 1.77 22.11 -11.48
C ASP A 97 2.96 21.15 -11.61
N LYS A 98 3.16 20.23 -10.66
CA LYS A 98 4.30 19.31 -10.66
C LYS A 98 3.87 17.91 -11.07
N VAL A 99 4.55 17.38 -12.10
CA VAL A 99 4.37 16.00 -12.56
C VAL A 99 4.48 15.03 -11.37
N ILE A 100 3.39 14.29 -11.13
CA ILE A 100 3.26 13.35 -10.00
C ILE A 100 4.16 12.12 -10.22
N PHE A 101 4.32 11.69 -11.47
CA PHE A 101 5.19 10.59 -11.91
C PHE A 101 6.11 11.06 -13.04
N LYS A 102 7.39 11.30 -12.76
CA LYS A 102 8.39 11.46 -13.85
C LYS A 102 8.64 10.08 -14.49
N GLY A 103 8.36 9.90 -15.77
CA GLY A 103 8.94 8.84 -16.60
C GLY A 103 8.40 7.40 -16.48
N TYR A 104 7.28 7.13 -15.79
CA TYR A 104 6.83 5.75 -15.49
C TYR A 104 5.71 5.19 -16.40
N LYS A 105 5.59 5.67 -17.65
CA LYS A 105 4.57 5.20 -18.63
C LYS A 105 4.59 3.68 -18.86
N GLU A 106 5.73 3.04 -18.72
CA GLU A 106 5.89 1.59 -18.96
C GLU A 106 5.33 0.71 -17.82
N SER A 107 4.89 1.29 -16.70
CA SER A 107 4.50 0.55 -15.48
C SER A 107 3.03 0.68 -15.06
N ASN A 108 2.13 1.07 -15.97
CA ASN A 108 0.70 1.28 -15.69
C ASN A 108 0.04 0.11 -14.93
N PHE A 109 0.46 -1.13 -15.20
CA PHE A 109 0.01 -2.31 -14.48
C PHE A 109 0.42 -2.28 -12.99
N TRP A 110 1.68 -1.96 -12.69
CA TRP A 110 2.17 -1.89 -11.32
C TRP A 110 1.50 -0.76 -10.54
N ILE A 111 1.35 0.42 -11.12
CA ILE A 111 0.61 1.53 -10.49
C ILE A 111 -0.81 1.10 -10.14
N LYS A 112 -1.48 0.41 -11.06
CA LYS A 112 -2.81 -0.17 -10.82
C LYS A 112 -2.77 -1.13 -9.64
N VAL A 113 -1.89 -2.14 -9.65
CA VAL A 113 -1.75 -3.10 -8.53
C VAL A 113 -1.56 -2.37 -7.20
N GLN A 114 -0.63 -1.41 -7.12
CA GLN A 114 -0.38 -0.63 -5.91
C GLN A 114 -1.63 0.10 -5.41
N LEU A 115 -2.38 0.74 -6.30
CA LEU A 115 -3.62 1.43 -5.95
C LEU A 115 -4.71 0.47 -5.46
N TYR A 116 -4.82 -0.73 -6.04
CA TYR A 116 -5.79 -1.74 -5.57
C TYR A 116 -5.42 -2.28 -4.18
N TYR A 117 -4.15 -2.58 -3.93
CA TYR A 117 -3.67 -2.94 -2.59
C TYR A 117 -3.88 -1.80 -1.59
N ALA A 118 -3.58 -0.55 -1.98
CA ALA A 118 -3.83 0.62 -1.16
C ALA A 118 -5.32 0.78 -0.82
N ASN A 119 -6.22 0.53 -1.78
CA ASN A 119 -7.67 0.62 -1.57
C ASN A 119 -8.16 -0.46 -0.60
N PHE A 120 -7.58 -1.66 -0.67
CA PHE A 120 -7.84 -2.71 0.30
C PHE A 120 -7.42 -2.26 1.71
N GLY A 121 -6.21 -1.72 1.88
CA GLY A 121 -5.74 -1.17 3.15
C GLY A 121 -6.58 0.00 3.65
N TYR A 122 -6.99 0.90 2.76
CA TYR A 122 -7.86 2.03 3.09
C TYR A 122 -9.20 1.56 3.64
N LYS A 123 -9.79 0.51 3.05
CA LYS A 123 -11.06 -0.06 3.51
C LYS A 123 -10.96 -0.74 4.87
N MET A 124 -9.81 -1.33 5.21
CA MET A 124 -9.59 -1.92 6.54
C MET A 124 -9.56 -0.86 7.64
N ILE A 125 -8.93 0.30 7.37
CA ILE A 125 -8.61 1.29 8.40
C ILE A 125 -9.66 2.42 8.47
N THR A 126 -10.39 2.67 7.39
CA THR A 126 -11.29 3.83 7.26
C THR A 126 -12.75 3.45 7.42
N LYS A 127 -13.56 4.35 7.99
CA LYS A 127 -15.03 4.21 8.05
C LYS A 127 -15.64 4.07 6.65
N LYS A 128 -16.64 3.18 6.49
CA LYS A 128 -17.33 2.89 5.22
C LYS A 128 -17.83 4.12 4.46
N LYS A 129 -18.29 5.17 5.16
CA LYS A 129 -18.77 6.42 4.54
C LYS A 129 -17.71 7.11 3.67
N LEU A 130 -16.43 6.95 4.02
CA LEU A 130 -15.31 7.58 3.31
C LEU A 130 -14.71 6.66 2.24
N HIS A 131 -15.25 5.45 2.05
CA HIS A 131 -14.80 4.53 1.00
C HIS A 131 -15.13 5.10 -0.38
N PHE A 132 -14.22 4.88 -1.33
CA PHE A 132 -14.52 5.11 -2.74
C PHE A 132 -15.54 4.08 -3.22
N LYS A 133 -16.57 4.56 -3.92
CA LYS A 133 -17.42 3.73 -4.77
C LYS A 133 -16.57 3.14 -5.91
N LYS A 134 -17.06 2.07 -6.54
CA LYS A 134 -16.33 1.42 -7.64
C LYS A 134 -15.97 2.40 -8.77
N ASP A 135 -16.91 3.26 -9.16
CA ASP A 135 -16.71 4.22 -10.25
C ASP A 135 -15.77 5.36 -9.85
N GLU A 136 -15.92 5.91 -8.62
CA GLU A 136 -14.99 6.91 -8.07
C GLU A 136 -13.56 6.36 -8.03
N PHE A 137 -13.39 5.11 -7.59
CA PHE A 137 -12.07 4.48 -7.54
C PHE A 137 -11.50 4.24 -8.95
N LYS A 138 -12.34 3.89 -9.93
CA LYS A 138 -11.90 3.75 -11.33
C LYS A 138 -11.40 5.08 -11.90
N ILE A 139 -12.09 6.18 -11.60
CA ILE A 139 -11.65 7.54 -11.97
C ILE A 139 -10.32 7.87 -11.29
N PHE A 140 -10.21 7.60 -10.00
CA PHE A 140 -8.98 7.82 -9.22
C PHE A 140 -7.80 7.02 -9.78
N VAL A 141 -7.99 5.75 -10.12
CA VAL A 141 -6.95 4.91 -10.75
C VAL A 141 -6.57 5.46 -12.12
N ASN A 142 -7.56 5.81 -12.94
CA ASN A 142 -7.30 6.37 -14.27
C ASN A 142 -6.53 7.68 -14.21
N PHE A 143 -6.78 8.52 -13.21
CA PHE A 143 -6.00 9.73 -13.00
C PHE A 143 -4.51 9.40 -12.86
N PHE A 144 -4.14 8.49 -11.95
CA PHE A 144 -2.74 8.12 -11.72
C PHE A 144 -2.10 7.33 -12.88
N VAL A 145 -2.88 6.54 -13.61
CA VAL A 145 -2.39 5.74 -14.75
C VAL A 145 -2.22 6.58 -16.03
N ASN A 146 -2.99 7.65 -16.19
CA ASN A 146 -3.01 8.47 -17.40
C ASN A 146 -2.41 9.88 -17.23
N VAL A 147 -1.70 10.16 -16.13
CA VAL A 147 -0.96 11.43 -15.99
C VAL A 147 0.04 11.52 -17.15
N LYS A 148 -0.22 12.41 -18.11
CA LYS A 148 0.73 12.75 -19.18
C LYS A 148 1.71 13.80 -18.63
N GLU A 149 2.98 13.60 -18.94
CA GLU A 149 4.08 14.55 -18.66
C GLU A 149 3.82 15.93 -19.27
#